data_AF-A0A4Y4X8I3-F1
#
_entry.id   AF-A0A4Y4X8I3-F1
#
_cell.length_a   1.000
_cell.length_b   1.000
_cell.length_c   1.000
_cell.angle_alpha   90.00
_cell.angle_beta   90.00
_cell.angle_gamma   90.00
#
_symmetry.space_group_name_H-M   'P 1'
#
loop_
_entity.id
_entity.type
_entity.pdbx_description
1 polymer ?
#
loop_
_entity_poly.entity_id
_entity_poly.type
_entity_poly.pdbx_seq_one_letter_code
_entity_poly.pdbx_strand_id
1 'polypeptide(L)' 'MNEIILITGAYGMVGQNTALYFKKNKPDVTLLTPKKSELYLLDKDNVQAYLKEYKPTGIIHCAGRVGGIVANMND' A
#
# COMPACT_ATOMS: atom_id res chain seq x y z
N MET A 1 5.61 -15.75 13.94
CA MET A 1 5.31 -14.30 14.02
C MET A 1 4.27 -14.01 12.96
N ASN A 2 3.25 -13.21 13.24
CA ASN A 2 2.33 -12.76 12.20
C ASN A 2 3.07 -11.78 11.28
N GLU A 3 3.11 -12.09 9.99
CA GLU A 3 3.65 -11.20 8.98
C GLU A 3 2.58 -10.16 8.62
N ILE A 4 2.89 -8.88 8.82
CA ILE A 4 1.99 -7.76 8.54
C ILE A 4 2.62 -6.93 7.43
N ILE A 5 1.96 -6.87 6.27
CA ILE A 5 2.46 -6.13 5.12
C ILE A 5 1.58 -4.92 4.85
N LEU A 6 2.19 -3.73 4.85
CA LEU A 6 1.55 -2.51 4.41
C LEU A 6 1.68 -2.34 2.90
N ILE A 7 0.56 -2.27 2.20
CA ILE A 7 0.49 -1.93 0.78
C ILE A 7 -0.11 -0.54 0.66
N THR A 8 0.72 0.45 0.35
CA THR A 8 0.23 1.81 0.03
C THR A 8 -0.16 1.90 -1.43
N GLY A 9 -1.15 2.73 -1.78
CA GLY A 9 -1.66 2.75 -3.15
C GLY A 9 -2.38 1.45 -3.54
N ALA A 10 -2.89 0.70 -2.56
CA ALA A 10 -3.55 -0.60 -2.74
C ALA A 10 -4.78 -0.56 -3.66
N TYR A 11 -5.32 0.62 -3.93
CA TYR A 11 -6.48 0.82 -4.82
C TYR A 11 -6.09 1.18 -6.26
N GLY A 12 -4.79 1.36 -6.57
CA GLY A 12 -4.31 1.51 -7.94
C GLY A 12 -4.11 0.16 -8.65
N MET A 13 -3.83 0.19 -9.95
CA MET A 13 -3.68 -1.02 -10.79
C MET A 13 -2.68 -2.03 -10.20
N VAL A 14 -1.49 -1.56 -9.80
CA VAL A 14 -0.46 -2.44 -9.21
C VAL A 14 -0.89 -2.89 -7.82
N GLY A 15 -1.27 -1.95 -6.95
CA GLY A 15 -1.63 -2.24 -5.56
C GLY A 15 -2.78 -3.24 -5.40
N GLN A 16 -3.81 -3.15 -6.25
CA GLN A 16 -4.94 -4.09 -6.22
C GLN A 16 -4.49 -5.51 -6.58
N ASN A 17 -3.72 -5.66 -7.66
CA ASN A 17 -3.21 -6.96 -8.10
C ASN A 17 -2.23 -7.55 -7.09
N THR A 18 -1.38 -6.73 -6.46
CA THR A 18 -0.51 -7.17 -5.36
C THR A 18 -1.32 -7.69 -4.18
N ALA A 19 -2.35 -6.95 -3.74
CA ALA A 19 -3.20 -7.38 -2.64
C ALA A 19 -3.95 -8.69 -2.96
N LEU A 20 -4.46 -8.83 -4.19
CA LEU A 20 -5.08 -10.08 -4.66
C LEU A 20 -4.10 -11.25 -4.67
N TYR A 21 -2.86 -11.02 -5.13
CA TYR A 21 -1.82 -12.05 -5.12
C TYR A 21 -1.54 -12.55 -3.69
N PHE A 22 -1.38 -11.64 -2.72
CA PHE A 22 -1.14 -12.05 -1.32
C PHE A 22 -2.34 -12.79 -0.74
N LYS A 23 -3.57 -12.30 -0.93
CA LYS A 23 -4.77 -13.00 -0.47
C LYS A 23 -4.89 -14.43 -1.02
N LYS A 24 -4.48 -14.64 -2.27
CA LYS A 24 -4.54 -15.96 -2.93
C LYS A 24 -3.39 -16.89 -2.53
N ASN A 25 -2.17 -16.38 -2.43
CA ASN A 25 -0.95 -17.21 -2.33
C ASN A 25 -0.32 -17.21 -0.93
N LYS A 26 -0.69 -16.26 -0.08
CA LYS A 26 -0.18 -16.09 1.30
C LYS A 26 -1.32 -15.67 2.25
N PRO A 27 -2.35 -16.51 2.44
CA PRO A 27 -3.52 -16.18 3.25
C PRO A 27 -3.18 -15.90 4.72
N ASP A 28 -2.04 -16.39 5.21
CA ASP A 28 -1.58 -16.18 6.59
C ASP A 28 -0.94 -14.79 6.81
N VAL A 29 -0.68 -14.04 5.74
CA VAL A 29 -0.17 -12.67 5.82
C VAL A 29 -1.31 -11.70 6.07
N THR A 30 -1.19 -10.87 7.11
CA THR A 30 -2.12 -9.77 7.36
C THR A 30 -1.76 -8.59 6.46
N LEU A 31 -2.71 -8.15 5.62
CA LEU A 31 -2.50 -7.01 4.73
C LEU A 31 -3.13 -5.75 5.30
N LEU A 32 -2.34 -4.68 5.37
CA LEU A 32 -2.82 -3.32 5.59
C LEU A 32 -2.94 -2.63 4.23
N THR A 33 -4.15 -2.27 3.84
CA THR A 33 -4.44 -1.58 2.56
C THR A 33 -5.19 -0.28 2.81
N PRO A 34 -4.60 0.70 3.51
CA PRO A 34 -5.32 1.90 3.93
C PRO A 34 -5.75 2.75 2.73
N LYS A 35 -6.91 3.37 2.86
CA LYS A 35 -7.34 4.48 2.02
C LYS A 35 -6.52 5.73 2.34
N LYS A 36 -6.52 6.69 1.43
CA LYS A 36 -5.88 8.00 1.63
C LYS A 36 -6.38 8.74 2.88
N SER A 37 -7.62 8.49 3.29
CA SER A 37 -8.23 9.07 4.51
C SER A 37 -7.71 8.44 5.81
N GLU A 38 -7.16 7.22 5.75
CA GLU A 38 -6.62 6.49 6.89
C GLU A 38 -5.10 6.69 7.00
N LEU A 39 -4.42 6.74 5.84
CA LEU A 39 -2.99 7.02 5.71
C LEU A 39 -2.75 8.03 4.60
N TYR A 40 -2.50 9.29 4.98
CA TYR A 40 -2.13 10.35 4.06
C TYR A 40 -0.61 10.48 3.96
N LEU A 41 -0.04 9.95 2.88
CA LEU A 41 1.41 9.81 2.70
C LEU A 41 2.19 11.14 2.60
N LEU A 42 1.52 12.26 2.38
CA LEU A 42 2.15 13.59 2.36
C LEU A 42 2.19 14.24 3.75
N ASP A 43 1.56 13.62 4.75
CA ASP A 43 1.63 14.02 6.15
C ASP A 43 2.57 13.07 6.91
N LYS A 44 3.74 13.59 7.30
CA LYS A 44 4.78 12.84 7.98
C LYS A 44 4.32 12.32 9.35
N ASP A 45 3.55 13.10 10.09
CA ASP A 45 3.13 12.75 11.44
C ASP A 45 2.06 11.66 11.39
N ASN A 46 1.14 11.75 10.43
CA ASN A 46 0.18 10.68 10.15
C ASN A 46 0.88 9.36 9.76
N VAL A 47 1.89 9.42 8.87
CA VAL A 47 2.69 8.24 8.51
C VAL A 47 3.41 7.64 9.73
N GLN A 48 4.04 8.48 10.56
CA GLN A 48 4.73 7.99 11.76
C GLN A 48 3.77 7.37 12.77
N ALA A 49 2.62 7.98 13.00
CA ALA A 49 1.59 7.44 13.89
C ALA A 49 1.12 6.06 13.39
N TYR A 50 0.79 5.96 12.11
CA TYR A 50 0.34 4.72 11.48
C TYR A 50 1.38 3.59 11.58
N LEU A 51 2.66 3.88 11.29
CA LEU A 51 3.73 2.88 11.38
C LEU A 51 3.98 2.43 12.83
N LYS A 52 3.88 3.33 13.82
CA LYS A 52 4.03 3.01 15.24
C LYS A 52 2.88 2.17 15.77
N GLU A 53 1.66 2.44 15.30
CA GLU A 53 0.45 1.72 15.69
C GLU A 53 0.45 0.29 15.14
N TYR A 54 0.60 0.13 13.82
CA TYR A 54 0.42 -1.16 13.16
C TYR A 54 1.70 -2.00 13.02
N LYS A 55 2.88 -1.39 13.14
CA LYS A 55 4.19 -2.06 13.12
C LYS A 55 4.34 -3.10 12.00
N PRO A 56 4.11 -2.72 10.72
CA PRO A 56 4.24 -3.66 9.62
C PRO A 56 5.66 -4.23 9.56
N THR A 57 5.77 -5.53 9.26
CA THR A 57 7.04 -6.23 9.05
C THR A 57 7.58 -6.03 7.63
N GLY A 58 6.74 -5.60 6.70
CA GLY A 58 7.12 -5.25 5.33
C GLY A 58 6.25 -4.13 4.76
N ILE A 59 6.81 -3.35 3.83
CA ILE A 59 6.11 -2.26 3.14
C ILE A 59 6.28 -2.45 1.63
N ILE A 60 5.16 -2.44 0.91
CA ILE A 60 5.11 -2.38 -0.55
C ILE A 60 4.50 -1.02 -0.93
N HIS A 61 5.32 -0.16 -1.54
CA HIS A 61 4.92 1.21 -1.87
C HIS A 61 4.45 1.31 -3.33
N CYS A 62 3.14 1.19 -3.56
CA CYS A 62 2.55 1.34 -4.90
C CYS A 62 1.87 2.71 -5.11
N ALA A 63 1.90 3.60 -4.11
CA ALA A 63 1.31 4.92 -4.25
C ALA A 63 2.19 5.81 -5.15
N GLY A 64 1.58 6.39 -6.18
CA GLY A 64 2.23 7.36 -7.06
C GLY A 64 1.17 8.19 -7.78
N ARG A 65 1.45 9.48 -8.00
CA ARG A 65 0.65 10.28 -8.93
C ARG A 65 1.09 9.89 -10.33
N VAL A 66 0.21 9.21 -11.05
CA VAL A 66 0.40 8.86 -12.47
C VAL A 66 -0.65 9.61 -13.28
N GLY A 67 -0.32 10.05 -14.49
CA GLY A 67 -1.33 10.60 -15.41
C GLY A 67 -2.14 9.52 -16.15
N GLY A 68 -1.99 8.25 -15.75
CA GLY A 68 -2.50 7.08 -16.47
C GLY A 68 -1.45 6.49 -17.42
N ILE A 69 -1.76 5.34 -18.02
CA ILE A 69 -0.86 4.68 -19.01
C ILE A 69 -0.54 5.64 -20.15
N VAL A 70 -1.54 6.41 -20.60
CA VAL A 70 -1.41 7.36 -21.72
C VAL A 70 -0.47 8.52 -21.40
N ALA A 71 -0.50 9.06 -20.17
CA ALA A 71 0.41 10.14 -19.79
C ALA A 71 1.85 9.64 -19.66
N ASN A 72 2.06 8.43 -19.13
CA ASN A 72 3.40 7.84 -19.02
C ASN A 72 4.00 7.43 -20.38
N MET A 73 3.20 7.28 -21.44
CA MET A 73 3.69 6.98 -22.79
C MET A 73 4.25 8.21 -23.53
N ASN A 74 3.92 9.41 -23.05
CA ASN A 74 4.31 10.68 -23.68
C ASN A 74 5.28 11.52 -22.82
N ASP A 75 5.75 10.97 -21.69
CA ASP A 75 6.92 11.43 -20.93
C ASP A 75 8.19 10.77 -21.51
#